data_AF-A0A0R2JT57-F1
#
_entry.id   AF-A0A0R2JT57-F1
#
_cell.length_a   1.000
_cell.length_b   1.000
_cell.length_c   1.000
_cell.angle_alpha   90.00
_cell.angle_beta   90.00
_cell.angle_gamma   90.00
#
_symmetry.space_group_name_H-M   'P 1'
#
loop_
_entity.id
_entity.type
_entity.pdbx_description
1 polymer ?
#
loop_
_entity_poly.entity_id
_entity_poly.type
_entity_poly.pdbx_seq_one_letter_code
_entity_poly.pdbx_strand_id
1 'polypeptide(L)'
;MTINYPNGNDYSPNNKQSKKKSTINYGDRGMSLEQEINLSNAYYLNKGIAVIHKKPTPIQIVKVDYPKRSAAVIKEAYFKQASTTDYNGIFKEKYIDFDAKETTNKTSFPLNNFHQHQISHMQQCSKLGGICFSLIKFVKTNELFVLNGTDLFFYWERQYNDGRKSISKQELENSGYKLSYQINPLIPYLDAVDKIIDDNGGK
;
A
#
# COMPACT_ATOMS: atom_id res chain seq x y z
N MET A 1 -9.45 -42.71 -39.47
CA MET A 1 -9.91 -43.48 -38.30
C MET A 1 -9.87 -42.55 -37.09
N THR A 2 -11.02 -42.29 -36.50
CA THR A 2 -11.18 -41.41 -35.33
C THR A 2 -11.05 -42.27 -34.09
N ILE A 3 -10.07 -41.98 -33.22
CA ILE A 3 -9.85 -42.73 -31.98
C ILE A 3 -10.69 -42.07 -30.89
N ASN A 4 -11.74 -42.74 -30.44
CA ASN A 4 -12.61 -42.29 -29.35
C ASN A 4 -12.36 -43.12 -28.08
N TYR A 5 -12.29 -42.44 -26.93
CA TYR A 5 -12.11 -43.07 -25.61
C TYR A 5 -13.47 -43.39 -24.95
N PRO A 6 -13.52 -44.32 -23.97
CA PRO A 6 -14.77 -44.88 -23.42
C PRO A 6 -15.68 -43.91 -22.65
N ASN A 7 -15.29 -42.65 -22.47
CA ASN A 7 -16.06 -41.64 -21.72
C ASN A 7 -16.71 -40.57 -22.62
N GLY A 8 -16.87 -40.84 -23.92
CA GLY A 8 -17.75 -40.06 -24.81
C GLY A 8 -17.28 -38.64 -25.16
N ASN A 9 -16.02 -38.30 -24.90
CA ASN A 9 -15.45 -37.01 -25.33
C ASN A 9 -14.55 -37.21 -26.56
N ASP A 10 -14.76 -36.39 -27.59
CA ASP A 10 -13.99 -36.40 -28.83
C ASP A 10 -12.59 -35.76 -28.64
N TYR A 11 -11.58 -36.34 -29.29
CA TYR A 11 -10.22 -35.80 -29.30
C TYR A 11 -10.11 -34.58 -30.25
N SER A 12 -9.92 -33.38 -29.69
CA SER A 12 -9.62 -32.16 -30.46
C SER A 12 -8.15 -31.73 -30.27
N PRO A 13 -7.30 -31.79 -31.31
CA PRO A 13 -5.95 -31.25 -31.23
C PRO A 13 -5.97 -29.77 -31.59
N ASN A 14 -6.37 -28.89 -30.66
CA ASN A 14 -6.10 -27.46 -30.82
C ASN A 14 -6.01 -26.73 -29.47
N ASN A 15 -5.09 -27.18 -28.63
CA ASN A 15 -4.62 -26.38 -27.50
C ASN A 15 -3.56 -25.39 -28.01
N LYS A 16 -4.00 -24.25 -28.56
CA LYS A 16 -3.21 -23.02 -28.44
C LYS A 16 -3.23 -22.63 -26.97
N GLN A 17 -2.38 -23.28 -26.18
CA GLN A 17 -1.98 -22.79 -24.87
C GLN A 17 -1.41 -21.39 -25.08
N SER A 18 -2.19 -20.36 -24.79
CA SER A 18 -1.65 -19.05 -24.47
C SER A 18 -0.90 -19.23 -23.14
N LYS A 19 0.32 -19.74 -23.22
CA LYS A 19 1.31 -19.57 -22.17
C LYS A 19 1.42 -18.05 -22.00
N LYS A 20 0.76 -17.51 -20.97
CA LYS A 20 1.14 -16.23 -20.39
C LYS A 20 2.58 -16.43 -19.92
N LYS A 21 3.54 -16.18 -20.84
CA LYS A 21 4.89 -15.84 -20.43
C LYS A 21 4.71 -14.61 -19.55
N SER A 22 5.06 -14.73 -18.28
CA SER A 22 5.38 -13.58 -17.46
C SER A 22 6.58 -12.92 -18.13
N THR A 23 6.31 -12.05 -19.11
CA THR A 23 7.28 -11.07 -19.53
C THR A 23 7.49 -10.19 -18.32
N ILE A 24 8.55 -10.47 -17.55
CA ILE A 24 9.15 -9.46 -16.68
C ILE A 24 9.63 -8.39 -17.66
N ASN A 25 8.75 -7.43 -17.94
CA ASN A 25 9.10 -6.26 -18.71
C ASN A 25 10.03 -5.44 -17.84
N TYR A 26 11.32 -5.47 -18.18
CA TYR A 26 12.32 -4.52 -17.70
C TYR A 26 12.01 -3.14 -18.28
N GLY A 27 10.94 -2.53 -17.79
CA GLY A 27 10.36 -1.29 -18.28
C GLY A 27 9.34 -0.71 -17.31
N ASP A 28 9.60 -0.75 -16.00
CA ASP A 28 8.72 -0.19 -14.95
C ASP A 28 8.77 1.35 -14.87
N ARG A 29 8.81 2.02 -16.02
CA ARG A 29 8.52 3.47 -16.09
C ARG A 29 6.99 3.64 -16.20
N GLY A 30 6.28 3.39 -15.10
CA GLY A 30 4.82 3.55 -15.05
C GLY A 30 4.06 2.74 -14.00
N MET A 31 4.75 2.01 -13.12
CA MET A 31 4.10 1.30 -12.02
C MET A 31 3.52 2.30 -11.00
N SER A 32 2.31 2.05 -10.50
CA SER A 32 1.73 2.88 -9.43
C SER A 32 2.47 2.62 -8.11
N LEU A 33 2.53 3.61 -7.23
CA LEU A 33 3.11 3.44 -5.89
C LEU A 33 2.50 2.25 -5.13
N GLU A 34 1.19 2.03 -5.28
CA GLU A 34 0.50 0.87 -4.69
C GLU A 34 1.09 -0.48 -5.17
N GLN A 35 1.31 -0.62 -6.48
CA GLN A 35 1.87 -1.85 -7.02
C GLN A 35 3.31 -2.07 -6.53
N GLU A 36 4.12 -1.00 -6.44
CA GLU A 36 5.48 -1.07 -5.91
C GLU A 36 5.49 -1.52 -4.44
N ILE A 37 4.58 -1.00 -3.62
CA ILE A 37 4.42 -1.41 -2.22
C ILE A 37 3.98 -2.87 -2.12
N ASN A 38 3.02 -3.30 -2.95
CA ASN A 38 2.53 -4.68 -2.94
C ASN A 38 3.65 -5.67 -3.29
N LEU A 39 4.54 -5.32 -4.23
CA LEU A 39 5.74 -6.13 -4.52
C LEU A 39 6.68 -6.21 -3.33
N SER A 40 6.96 -5.09 -2.65
CA SER A 40 7.74 -5.09 -1.41
C SER A 40 7.10 -5.92 -0.30
N ASN A 41 5.79 -5.80 -0.10
CA ASN A 41 5.06 -6.55 0.93
C ASN A 41 5.09 -8.06 0.66
N ALA A 42 4.92 -8.46 -0.60
CA ALA A 42 5.07 -9.85 -1.00
C ALA A 42 6.49 -10.37 -0.75
N TYR A 43 7.52 -9.56 -1.02
CA TYR A 43 8.90 -9.90 -0.68
C TYR A 43 9.09 -10.10 0.82
N TYR A 44 8.63 -9.18 1.66
CA TYR A 44 8.76 -9.29 3.12
C TYR A 44 8.04 -10.52 3.67
N LEU A 45 6.84 -10.81 3.17
CA LEU A 45 6.08 -11.99 3.57
C LEU A 45 6.80 -13.29 3.19
N ASN A 46 7.25 -13.39 1.94
CA ASN A 46 7.94 -14.59 1.43
C ASN A 46 9.28 -14.84 2.13
N LYS A 47 9.92 -13.80 2.65
CA LYS A 47 11.18 -13.89 3.41
C LYS A 47 10.98 -14.04 4.92
N GLY A 48 9.74 -14.02 5.42
CA GLY A 48 9.46 -14.07 6.85
C GLY A 48 9.94 -12.84 7.62
N ILE A 49 10.07 -11.69 6.95
CA ILE A 49 10.54 -10.43 7.54
C ILE A 49 9.38 -9.69 8.23
N ALA A 50 8.23 -9.60 7.56
CA ALA A 50 7.04 -8.91 8.06
C ALA A 50 5.78 -9.49 7.41
N VAL A 51 4.63 -9.32 8.08
CA VAL A 51 3.31 -9.71 7.56
C VAL A 51 2.48 -8.44 7.43
N ILE A 52 2.45 -7.87 6.23
CA ILE A 52 1.81 -6.57 5.93
C ILE A 52 0.92 -6.71 4.71
N HIS A 53 -0.31 -6.22 4.81
CA HIS A 53 -1.32 -6.32 3.77
C HIS A 53 -2.04 -5.00 3.52
N LYS A 54 -2.52 -4.83 2.29
CA LYS A 54 -3.46 -3.77 1.94
C LYS A 54 -4.87 -4.18 2.36
N LYS A 55 -5.60 -3.27 3.01
CA LYS A 55 -7.03 -3.43 3.29
C LYS A 55 -7.81 -3.31 1.98
N PRO A 56 -8.80 -4.19 1.74
CA PRO A 56 -9.63 -4.11 0.54
C PRO A 56 -10.48 -2.83 0.56
N THR A 57 -10.80 -2.32 -0.62
CA THR A 57 -11.67 -1.14 -0.76
C THR A 57 -13.03 -1.43 -0.12
N PRO A 58 -13.49 -0.61 0.83
CA PRO A 58 -14.74 -0.87 1.54
C PRO A 58 -15.94 -0.64 0.61
N ILE A 59 -16.78 -1.67 0.48
CA ILE A 59 -18.01 -1.65 -0.30
C ILE A 59 -19.20 -2.09 0.58
N GLN A 60 -20.36 -1.47 0.36
CA GLN A 60 -21.64 -1.93 0.85
C GLN A 60 -22.28 -2.82 -0.20
N ILE A 61 -22.39 -4.10 0.08
CA ILE A 61 -23.10 -5.03 -0.80
C ILE A 61 -24.59 -4.90 -0.54
N VAL A 62 -25.36 -4.67 -1.61
CA VAL A 62 -26.83 -4.50 -1.54
C VAL A 62 -27.55 -5.71 -2.12
N LYS A 63 -27.05 -6.22 -3.25
CA LYS A 63 -27.66 -7.37 -3.92
C LYS A 63 -26.61 -8.40 -4.33
N VAL A 64 -26.90 -9.66 -4.01
CA VAL A 64 -26.08 -10.82 -4.37
C VAL A 64 -26.95 -11.89 -4.99
N ASP A 65 -26.52 -12.43 -6.13
CA ASP A 65 -27.13 -13.59 -6.77
C ASP A 65 -26.26 -14.83 -6.55
N TYR A 66 -26.90 -16.00 -6.41
CA TYR A 66 -26.24 -17.30 -6.23
C TYR A 66 -26.60 -18.26 -7.35
N PRO A 67 -25.93 -18.19 -8.52
CA PRO A 67 -26.29 -19.01 -9.67
C PRO A 67 -26.09 -20.52 -9.43
N LYS A 68 -25.13 -20.90 -8.57
CA LYS A 68 -24.82 -22.28 -8.15
C LYS A 68 -24.25 -22.28 -6.74
N ARG A 69 -24.25 -23.42 -6.03
CA ARG A 69 -23.76 -23.53 -4.63
C ARG A 69 -22.32 -23.05 -4.40
N SER A 70 -21.47 -23.05 -5.43
CA SER A 70 -20.05 -22.68 -5.34
C SER A 70 -19.76 -21.24 -5.78
N ALA A 71 -20.77 -20.44 -6.10
CA ALA A 71 -20.57 -19.11 -6.69
C ALA A 71 -21.57 -18.09 -6.15
N ALA A 72 -21.04 -16.91 -5.81
CA ALA A 72 -21.81 -15.72 -5.45
C ALA A 72 -21.40 -14.59 -6.39
N VAL A 73 -22.37 -13.82 -6.87
CA VAL A 73 -22.16 -12.68 -7.77
C VAL A 73 -22.77 -11.44 -7.14
N ILE A 74 -21.93 -10.46 -6.81
CA ILE A 74 -22.39 -9.14 -6.37
C ILE A 74 -23.03 -8.45 -7.58
N LYS A 75 -24.32 -8.12 -7.49
CA LYS A 75 -25.08 -7.42 -8.54
C LYS A 75 -25.16 -5.92 -8.31
N GLU A 76 -25.16 -5.50 -7.05
CA GLU A 76 -25.24 -4.10 -6.67
C GLU A 76 -24.42 -3.87 -5.39
N ALA A 77 -23.56 -2.86 -5.44
CA ALA A 77 -22.81 -2.40 -4.30
C ALA A 77 -22.50 -0.90 -4.42
N TYR A 78 -22.37 -0.24 -3.27
CA TYR A 78 -21.96 1.16 -3.17
C TYR A 78 -20.60 1.26 -2.48
N PHE A 79 -19.74 2.16 -2.95
CA PHE A 79 -18.50 2.46 -2.23
C PHE A 79 -18.82 3.09 -0.87
N LYS A 80 -18.11 2.66 0.17
CA LYS A 80 -18.11 3.35 1.47
C LYS A 80 -16.87 4.20 1.60
N GLN A 81 -16.99 5.26 2.38
CA GLN A 81 -15.81 5.99 2.82
C GLN A 81 -14.99 5.09 3.75
N ALA A 82 -13.68 4.95 3.47
CA ALA A 82 -12.77 4.28 4.39
C ALA A 82 -12.69 5.04 5.72
N SER A 83 -12.66 4.32 6.83
CA SER A 83 -12.48 4.93 8.16
C SER A 83 -11.04 4.80 8.67
N THR A 84 -10.21 4.02 7.98
CA THR A 84 -8.84 3.70 8.37
C THR A 84 -7.88 3.93 7.21
N THR A 85 -6.59 3.84 7.47
CA THR A 85 -5.50 3.74 6.50
C THR A 85 -5.56 2.48 5.65
N ASP A 86 -4.80 2.47 4.55
CA ASP A 86 -4.81 1.41 3.54
C ASP A 86 -3.96 0.19 3.88
N TYR A 87 -2.88 0.31 4.65
CA TYR A 87 -1.97 -0.81 4.93
C TYR A 87 -1.79 -1.02 6.43
N ASN A 88 -1.76 -2.28 6.85
CA ASN A 88 -1.38 -2.64 8.21
C ASN A 88 -0.75 -4.04 8.29
N GLY A 89 -0.15 -4.34 9.43
CA GLY A 89 0.52 -5.61 9.63
C GLY A 89 1.35 -5.68 10.90
N ILE A 90 2.29 -6.62 10.91
CA ILE A 90 3.23 -6.86 12.01
C ILE A 90 4.66 -6.87 11.48
N PHE A 91 5.54 -6.17 12.19
CA PHE A 91 6.99 -6.20 12.00
C PHE A 91 7.66 -6.10 13.37
N LYS A 92 8.63 -6.99 13.66
CA LYS A 92 9.30 -7.08 14.98
C LYS A 92 8.33 -7.04 16.18
N GLU A 93 7.25 -7.83 16.10
CA GLU A 93 6.19 -7.91 17.14
C GLU A 93 5.42 -6.61 17.38
N LYS A 94 5.64 -5.56 16.59
CA LYS A 94 4.91 -4.30 16.65
C LYS A 94 3.82 -4.26 15.59
N TYR A 95 2.68 -3.70 15.96
CA TYR A 95 1.63 -3.34 15.00
C TYR A 95 2.14 -2.19 14.12
N ILE A 96 2.04 -2.38 12.80
CA ILE A 96 2.40 -1.39 11.79
C ILE A 96 1.13 -0.94 11.09
N ASP A 97 0.99 0.36 10.85
CA ASP A 97 -0.16 0.95 10.15
C ASP A 97 0.29 2.18 9.34
N PHE A 98 0.04 2.18 8.03
CA PHE A 98 0.48 3.29 7.19
C PHE A 98 -0.43 3.53 6.00
N ASP A 99 -0.33 4.74 5.47
CA ASP A 99 -0.92 5.14 4.20
C ASP A 99 0.18 5.54 3.21
N ALA A 100 -0.10 5.36 1.93
CA ALA A 100 0.82 5.67 0.85
C ALA A 100 0.20 6.71 -0.07
N LYS A 101 0.90 7.83 -0.24
CA LYS A 101 0.44 8.94 -1.08
C LYS A 101 1.50 9.35 -2.07
N GLU A 102 1.06 9.80 -3.23
CA GLU A 102 1.94 10.31 -4.27
C GLU A 102 1.54 11.72 -4.67
N THR A 103 2.53 12.51 -5.10
CA THR A 103 2.31 13.86 -5.60
C THR A 103 3.09 14.08 -6.88
N THR A 104 2.51 14.85 -7.80
CA THR A 104 3.19 15.33 -9.01
C THR A 104 3.83 16.70 -8.82
N ASN A 105 3.66 17.33 -7.66
CA ASN A 105 4.40 18.53 -7.29
C ASN A 105 5.88 18.18 -7.10
N LYS A 106 6.78 19.11 -7.47
CA LYS A 106 8.23 18.87 -7.38
C LYS A 106 8.84 19.28 -6.04
N THR A 107 8.21 20.19 -5.31
CA THR A 107 8.82 20.90 -4.17
C THR A 107 8.02 20.78 -2.88
N SER A 108 6.77 20.34 -2.93
CA SER A 108 5.92 20.18 -1.74
C SER A 108 4.88 19.08 -1.91
N PHE A 109 4.48 18.50 -0.80
CA PHE A 109 3.42 17.52 -0.67
C PHE A 109 2.17 18.19 -0.08
N PRO A 110 1.06 18.31 -0.83
CA PRO A 110 -0.19 18.88 -0.33
C PRO A 110 -0.83 18.02 0.76
N LEU A 111 -1.23 18.62 1.88
CA LEU A 111 -1.84 17.88 3.00
C LEU A 111 -3.25 17.37 2.67
N ASN A 112 -3.96 17.98 1.71
CA ASN A 112 -5.28 17.51 1.26
C ASN A 112 -5.29 16.10 0.63
N ASN A 113 -4.11 15.49 0.39
CA ASN A 113 -3.99 14.08 0.05
C ASN A 113 -4.35 13.15 1.23
N PHE A 114 -4.31 13.66 2.46
CA PHE A 114 -4.77 12.96 3.65
C PHE A 114 -6.16 13.47 4.06
N HIS A 115 -6.93 12.59 4.67
CA HIS A 115 -8.23 12.92 5.22
C HIS A 115 -8.23 12.82 6.75
N GLN A 116 -9.05 13.65 7.40
CA GLN A 116 -9.12 13.74 8.87
C GLN A 116 -9.32 12.37 9.55
N HIS A 117 -10.14 11.49 8.98
CA HIS A 117 -10.39 10.16 9.54
C HIS A 117 -9.13 9.28 9.56
N GLN A 118 -8.25 9.40 8.56
CA GLN A 118 -6.99 8.65 8.49
C GLN A 118 -6.02 9.14 9.56
N ILE A 119 -5.89 10.46 9.70
CA ILE A 119 -5.05 11.07 10.73
C ILE A 119 -5.55 10.70 12.13
N SER A 120 -6.86 10.79 12.36
CA SER A 120 -7.48 10.43 13.64
C SER A 120 -7.28 8.94 13.98
N HIS A 121 -7.38 8.05 12.99
CA HIS A 121 -7.10 6.62 13.14
C HIS A 121 -5.63 6.38 13.50
N MET A 122 -4.68 6.97 12.76
CA MET A 122 -3.25 6.84 13.04
C MET A 122 -2.89 7.36 14.44
N GLN A 123 -3.45 8.50 14.86
CA GLN A 123 -3.26 9.03 16.22
C GLN A 123 -3.74 8.04 17.30
N GLN A 124 -4.87 7.37 17.10
CA GLN A 124 -5.38 6.36 18.03
C GLN A 124 -4.47 5.13 18.08
N CYS A 125 -4.03 4.64 16.92
CA CYS A 125 -3.08 3.52 16.84
C CYS A 125 -1.76 3.85 17.53
N SER A 126 -1.19 5.04 17.30
CA SER A 126 0.04 5.48 17.97
C SER A 126 -0.10 5.60 19.49
N LYS A 127 -1.25 6.09 19.98
CA LYS A 127 -1.54 6.15 21.43
C LYS A 127 -1.52 4.77 22.10
N LEU A 128 -1.83 3.72 21.37
CA LEU A 128 -1.83 2.33 21.85
C LEU A 128 -0.51 1.59 21.55
N GLY A 129 0.54 2.30 21.16
CA GLY A 129 1.87 1.73 20.89
C GLY A 129 2.05 1.14 19.49
N GLY A 130 1.12 1.40 18.56
CA GLY A 130 1.28 1.07 17.14
C GLY A 130 2.26 2.01 16.45
N ILE A 131 3.05 1.49 15.52
CA ILE A 131 3.95 2.29 14.68
C ILE A 131 3.15 2.77 13.46
N CYS A 132 2.87 4.06 13.45
CA CYS A 132 2.16 4.70 12.35
C CYS A 132 3.12 5.57 11.53
N PHE A 133 3.01 5.52 10.21
CA PHE A 133 3.81 6.38 9.32
C PHE A 133 3.10 6.63 8.01
N SER A 134 3.67 7.49 7.16
CA SER A 134 3.22 7.71 5.79
C SER A 134 4.36 7.50 4.80
N LEU A 135 4.08 6.79 3.72
CA LEU A 135 4.99 6.62 2.60
C LEU A 135 4.62 7.64 1.50
N ILE A 136 5.52 8.57 1.20
CA ILE A 136 5.26 9.70 0.31
C ILE A 136 6.16 9.59 -0.92
N LYS A 137 5.57 9.57 -2.12
CA LYS A 137 6.28 9.57 -3.41
C LYS A 137 6.15 10.91 -4.13
N PHE A 138 7.27 11.49 -4.53
CA PHE A 138 7.32 12.59 -5.50
C PHE A 138 7.52 11.99 -6.90
N VAL A 139 6.43 11.81 -7.64
CA VAL A 139 6.42 11.08 -8.92
C VAL A 139 7.39 11.69 -9.94
N LYS A 140 7.43 13.02 -10.04
CA LYS A 140 8.26 13.71 -11.05
C LYS A 140 9.77 13.66 -10.77
N THR A 141 10.16 13.49 -9.50
CA THR A 141 11.58 13.40 -9.12
C THR A 141 12.00 11.98 -8.72
N ASN A 142 11.04 11.04 -8.71
CA ASN A 142 11.21 9.65 -8.30
C ASN A 142 11.83 9.52 -6.89
N GLU A 143 11.41 10.37 -5.97
CA GLU A 143 11.87 10.36 -4.59
C GLU A 143 10.80 9.78 -3.66
N LEU A 144 11.24 8.98 -2.70
CA LEU A 144 10.41 8.32 -1.71
C LEU A 144 10.84 8.74 -0.31
N PHE A 145 9.86 8.97 0.55
CA PHE A 145 10.07 9.34 1.94
C PHE A 145 9.16 8.52 2.85
N VAL A 146 9.69 8.10 3.99
CA VAL A 146 8.89 7.63 5.13
C VAL A 146 8.84 8.76 6.15
N LEU A 147 7.63 9.21 6.48
CA LEU A 147 7.40 10.22 7.51
C LEU A 147 6.74 9.55 8.72
N ASN A 148 7.35 9.67 9.90
CA ASN A 148 6.77 9.14 11.13
C ASN A 148 5.40 9.80 11.40
N GLY A 149 4.48 9.04 12.00
CA GLY A 149 3.13 9.50 12.32
C GLY A 149 3.15 10.75 13.18
N THR A 150 4.04 10.85 14.16
CA THR A 150 4.16 12.03 15.03
C THR A 150 4.45 13.30 14.24
N ASP A 151 5.36 13.25 13.26
CA ASP A 151 5.70 14.39 12.41
C ASP A 151 4.56 14.72 11.45
N LEU A 152 3.88 13.70 10.92
CA LEU A 152 2.67 13.91 10.12
C LEU A 152 1.58 14.63 10.93
N PHE A 153 1.37 14.25 12.19
CA PHE A 153 0.36 14.88 13.06
C PHE A 153 0.71 16.33 13.31
N PHE A 154 1.98 16.64 13.58
CA PHE A 154 2.47 18.01 13.72
C PHE A 154 2.19 18.85 12.46
N TYR A 155 2.54 18.33 11.28
CA TYR A 155 2.25 19.03 10.01
C TYR A 155 0.77 19.13 9.70
N TRP A 156 -0.03 18.16 10.13
CA TRP A 156 -1.48 18.21 9.99
C TRP A 156 -2.08 19.30 10.87
N GLU A 157 -1.68 19.40 12.14
CA GLU A 157 -2.23 20.37 13.09
C GLU A 157 -1.80 21.80 12.76
N ARG A 158 -0.54 22.02 12.35
CA ARG A 158 -0.07 23.38 12.01
C ARG A 158 -0.90 24.05 10.93
N GLN A 159 -1.52 23.28 10.02
CA GLN A 159 -2.30 23.84 8.91
C GLN A 159 -3.54 24.62 9.38
N TYR A 160 -3.99 24.37 10.61
CA TYR A 160 -5.13 25.05 11.23
C TYR A 160 -4.71 26.27 12.07
N ASN A 161 -3.41 26.43 12.33
CA ASN A 161 -2.83 27.51 13.14
C ASN A 161 -2.02 28.47 12.25
N ASP A 162 -2.65 28.99 11.18
CA ASP A 162 -2.03 29.85 10.14
C ASP A 162 -0.81 29.25 9.41
N GLY A 163 -0.58 27.95 9.56
CA GLY A 163 0.50 27.24 8.89
C GLY A 163 0.21 26.91 7.42
N ARG A 164 1.22 26.35 6.75
CA ARG A 164 1.11 25.90 5.35
C ARG A 164 0.23 24.66 5.24
N LYS A 165 -0.63 24.62 4.21
CA LYS A 165 -1.47 23.45 3.82
C LYS A 165 -0.70 22.38 3.03
N SER A 166 0.63 22.38 3.14
CA SER A 166 1.54 21.46 2.48
C SER A 166 2.80 21.28 3.32
N ILE A 167 3.50 20.18 3.07
CA ILE A 167 4.83 19.88 3.62
C ILE A 167 5.82 20.10 2.48
N SER A 168 6.79 21.00 2.65
CA SER A 168 7.85 21.17 1.67
C SER A 168 8.76 19.95 1.60
N LYS A 169 9.43 19.73 0.47
CA LYS A 169 10.39 18.62 0.34
C LYS A 169 11.53 18.73 1.36
N GLN A 170 12.01 19.94 1.61
CA GLN A 170 13.05 20.19 2.61
C GLN A 170 12.59 19.79 4.02
N GLU A 171 11.32 20.07 4.37
CA GLU A 171 10.74 19.60 5.64
C GLU A 171 10.71 18.07 5.70
N LEU A 172 10.35 17.38 4.62
CA LEU A 172 10.40 15.91 4.54
C LEU A 172 11.83 15.35 4.59
N GLU A 173 12.81 16.04 4.02
CA GLU A 173 14.22 15.63 4.10
C GLU A 173 14.79 15.80 5.51
N ASN A 174 14.29 16.78 6.28
CA ASN A 174 14.74 17.04 7.64
C ASN A 174 14.05 16.16 8.69
N SER A 175 12.75 15.86 8.51
CA SER A 175 11.94 15.12 9.50
C SER A 175 11.67 13.66 9.11
N GLY A 176 11.73 13.34 7.82
CA GLY A 176 11.48 12.00 7.31
C GLY A 176 12.75 11.27 6.90
N TYR A 177 12.59 10.00 6.55
CA TYR A 177 13.65 9.15 6.03
C TYR A 177 13.51 9.04 4.51
N LYS A 178 14.50 9.56 3.78
CA LYS A 178 14.58 9.38 2.32
C LYS A 178 14.95 7.93 2.00
N LEU A 179 14.17 7.29 1.12
CA LEU A 179 14.42 5.94 0.65
C LEU A 179 15.12 5.94 -0.70
N SER A 180 15.95 4.93 -0.92
CA SER A 180 16.47 4.58 -2.25
C SER A 180 15.79 3.31 -2.72
N TYR A 181 15.33 3.30 -3.97
CA TYR A 181 14.82 2.08 -4.60
C TYR A 181 15.90 0.99 -4.61
N GLN A 182 15.47 -0.25 -4.44
CA GLN A 182 16.33 -1.44 -4.48
C GLN A 182 15.73 -2.47 -5.43
N ILE A 183 16.45 -3.57 -5.68
CA ILE A 183 15.92 -4.66 -6.52
C ILE A 183 14.94 -5.53 -5.72
N ASN A 184 15.29 -5.85 -4.47
CA ASN A 184 14.53 -6.75 -3.59
C ASN A 184 14.79 -6.40 -2.11
N PRO A 185 13.83 -5.80 -1.38
CA PRO A 185 12.52 -5.33 -1.83
C PRO A 185 12.64 -4.14 -2.81
N LEU A 186 11.58 -3.80 -3.55
CA LEU A 186 11.61 -2.65 -4.46
C LEU A 186 11.66 -1.31 -3.71
N ILE A 187 10.76 -1.18 -2.74
CA ILE A 187 10.71 -0.09 -1.75
C ILE A 187 11.12 -0.66 -0.38
N PRO A 188 12.34 -0.38 0.11
CA PRO A 188 12.85 -0.86 1.40
C PRO A 188 12.34 -0.01 2.58
N TYR A 189 11.02 0.23 2.67
CA TYR A 189 10.49 1.14 3.71
C TYR A 189 10.70 0.62 5.14
N LEU A 190 10.83 -0.69 5.34
CA LEU A 190 11.06 -1.25 6.68
C LEU A 190 12.40 -0.81 7.28
N ASP A 191 13.39 -0.45 6.46
CA ASP A 191 14.67 0.09 6.94
C ASP A 191 14.49 1.44 7.67
N ALA A 192 13.53 2.25 7.23
CA ALA A 192 13.16 3.49 7.90
C ALA A 192 12.26 3.23 9.12
N VAL A 193 11.33 2.27 9.02
CA VAL A 193 10.47 1.87 10.14
C VAL A 193 11.30 1.33 11.30
N ASP A 194 12.39 0.62 11.00
CA ASP A 194 13.28 0.09 12.05
C ASP A 194 13.92 1.21 12.87
N LYS A 195 14.39 2.26 12.20
CA LYS A 195 14.91 3.47 12.86
C LYS A 195 13.84 4.16 13.70
N ILE A 196 12.61 4.25 13.18
CA ILE A 196 11.48 4.81 13.94
C ILE A 196 11.21 3.97 15.21
N ILE A 197 11.35 2.65 15.14
CA ILE A 197 11.17 1.77 16.31
C ILE A 197 12.29 2.02 17.34
N ASP A 198 13.54 2.11 16.89
CA ASP A 198 14.69 2.36 17.76
C ASP A 198 14.60 3.73 18.46
N ASP A 199 14.23 4.78 17.72
CA ASP A 199 14.05 6.14 18.25
C ASP A 199 12.92 6.21 19.31
N ASN A 200 11.90 5.36 19.19
CA ASN A 200 10.80 5.25 20.16
C ASN A 200 11.14 4.33 21.36
N GLY A 201 12.05 3.37 21.19
CA GLY A 201 12.47 2.42 22.22
C GLY A 201 13.54 2.94 23.19
N GLY A 202 14.14 4.10 22.90
CA GLY A 202 15.14 4.77 23.73
C GLY A 202 14.58 5.63 24.87
N LYS A 203 13.33 5.44 25.29
CA LYS A 203 12.69 6.14 26.42
C LYS A 203 12.28 5.18 27.53
#